data_AF-A0A921ZGH7-F1
#
_entry.id   AF-A0A921ZGH7-F1
#
_cell.length_a   1.000
_cell.length_b   1.000
_cell.length_c   1.000
_cell.angle_alpha   90.00
_cell.angle_beta   90.00
_cell.angle_gamma   90.00
#
_symmetry.space_group_name_H-M   'P 1'
#
loop_
_entity.id
_entity.type
_entity.pdbx_description
1 polymer ?
#
loop_
_entity_poly.entity_id
_entity_poly.type
_entity_poly.pdbx_seq_one_letter_code
_entity_poly.pdbx_strand_id
1 'polypeptide(L)'
;MFPSILLLYPRYAKTLIQYRLDTAYVAAELAKLTGHKGYRFPWESAYTGVEVTQPCCPLVAEFQQHISGCISFATRQYLATTRDEEWLKQGGCAIVTHIADFWASRAIINYTTGLYDIENVMGPDEDHSNVSNSVFTNVVAGYSLYLAQYVSCLCKDYFMAKDPDHWADIAWSLALPYDEALDYHPQFEGYPRGEEIKQADAVLLGFPLQYKMNVSTRANDLSYYESVTRSDGPAMTWSMHTIGHLQLQDNVKAAELFNKSYQSYVREPFKVWSELQRPDIGAMNFFTGMGGFLQTLIFGYAGISIHLDRLEINWPQLPPEATRFKVKGIKYLGSNLILDIQTSRMKLIVTEVDDNWPLVMNNGRYNVTLVPGMSVTLTGTGPFTIRSKPWKECKLPADIIGNNYLRPIGL
;
A
#
# COMPACT_ATOMS: atom_id res chain seq x y z
N MET A 1 6.20 6.14 3.39
CA MET A 1 5.96 7.55 3.77
C MET A 1 4.51 7.97 3.60
N PHE A 2 3.96 7.84 2.39
CA PHE A 2 2.67 8.39 2.01
C PHE A 2 1.50 8.11 2.98
N PRO A 3 1.27 6.85 3.47
CA PRO A 3 0.10 6.57 4.31
C PRO A 3 0.06 7.37 5.61
N SER A 4 1.21 7.53 6.29
CA SER A 4 1.29 8.33 7.52
C SER A 4 1.04 9.81 7.26
N ILE A 5 1.58 10.34 6.15
CA ILE A 5 1.34 11.74 5.73
C ILE A 5 -0.13 11.95 5.40
N LEU A 6 -0.75 11.01 4.68
CA LEU A 6 -2.16 11.06 4.32
C LEU A 6 -3.06 11.12 5.56
N LEU A 7 -2.82 10.23 6.51
CA LEU A 7 -3.67 10.11 7.69
C LEU A 7 -3.53 11.33 8.61
N LEU A 8 -2.35 11.94 8.71
CA LEU A 8 -2.10 13.05 9.65
C LEU A 8 -2.20 14.43 9.00
N TYR A 9 -1.82 14.53 7.72
CA TYR A 9 -1.70 15.78 6.95
C TYR A 9 -2.13 15.59 5.49
N PRO A 10 -3.43 15.32 5.21
CA PRO A 10 -3.94 15.02 3.87
C PRO A 10 -3.66 16.13 2.84
N ARG A 11 -3.52 17.39 3.27
CA ARG A 11 -3.09 18.50 2.40
C ARG A 11 -1.71 18.24 1.76
N TYR A 12 -0.75 17.73 2.52
CA TYR A 12 0.57 17.40 1.98
C TYR A 12 0.53 16.12 1.15
N ALA A 13 -0.28 15.13 1.53
CA ALA A 13 -0.51 13.96 0.68
C ALA A 13 -1.10 14.34 -0.69
N LYS A 14 -2.08 15.27 -0.73
CA LYS A 14 -2.60 15.84 -1.98
C LYS A 14 -1.48 16.46 -2.82
N THR A 15 -0.56 17.19 -2.19
CA THR A 15 0.59 17.81 -2.91
C THR A 15 1.50 16.75 -3.54
N LEU A 16 1.74 15.62 -2.84
CA LEU A 16 2.58 14.53 -3.35
C LEU A 16 1.95 13.82 -4.56
N ILE A 17 0.65 13.56 -4.55
CA ILE A 17 -0.04 12.98 -5.73
C ILE A 17 -0.26 14.02 -6.83
N GLN A 18 -0.43 15.31 -6.48
CA GLN A 18 -0.55 16.38 -7.45
C GLN A 18 0.74 16.52 -8.27
N TYR A 19 1.91 16.41 -7.65
CA TYR A 19 3.18 16.34 -8.38
C TYR A 19 3.17 15.25 -9.46
N ARG A 20 2.65 14.04 -9.16
CA ARG A 20 2.55 12.95 -10.13
C ARG A 20 1.58 13.28 -11.26
N LEU A 21 0.49 13.96 -10.96
CA LEU A 21 -0.47 14.43 -11.97
C LEU A 21 0.15 15.51 -12.86
N ASP A 22 0.86 16.48 -12.28
CA ASP A 22 1.51 17.58 -13.00
C ASP A 22 2.62 17.09 -13.94
N THR A 23 3.28 15.97 -13.59
CA THR A 23 4.32 15.34 -14.43
C THR A 23 3.83 14.15 -15.25
N ALA A 24 2.51 13.91 -15.33
CA ALA A 24 1.96 12.71 -15.97
C ALA A 24 2.24 12.64 -17.48
N TYR A 25 2.46 13.79 -18.13
CA TYR A 25 2.86 13.84 -19.55
C TYR A 25 4.19 13.11 -19.81
N VAL A 26 5.13 13.15 -18.86
CA VAL A 26 6.41 12.44 -18.97
C VAL A 26 6.20 10.93 -18.85
N ALA A 27 5.29 10.51 -17.98
CA ALA A 27 4.94 9.10 -17.83
C ALA A 27 4.30 8.52 -19.12
N ALA A 28 3.56 9.36 -19.86
CA ALA A 28 3.00 9.00 -21.16
C ALA A 28 4.11 8.80 -22.22
N GLU A 29 5.09 9.70 -22.27
CA GLU A 29 6.24 9.57 -23.17
C GLU A 29 7.06 8.33 -22.84
N LEU A 30 7.34 8.07 -21.56
CA LEU A 30 8.12 6.90 -21.14
C LEU A 30 7.41 5.58 -21.48
N ALA A 31 6.08 5.51 -21.28
CA ALA A 31 5.30 4.35 -21.72
C ALA A 31 5.43 4.14 -23.23
N LYS A 32 5.26 5.20 -24.03
CA LYS A 32 5.39 5.13 -25.49
C LYS A 32 6.79 4.72 -25.94
N LEU A 33 7.84 5.28 -25.35
CA LEU A 33 9.24 4.96 -25.67
C LEU A 33 9.57 3.48 -25.37
N THR A 34 8.88 2.90 -24.40
CA THR A 34 9.04 1.49 -24.02
C THR A 34 8.00 0.57 -24.67
N GLY A 35 7.27 1.04 -25.68
CA GLY A 35 6.35 0.23 -26.48
C GLY A 35 4.99 -0.03 -25.83
N HIS A 36 4.64 0.71 -24.78
CA HIS A 36 3.43 0.52 -23.98
C HIS A 36 2.45 1.70 -24.10
N LYS A 37 1.23 1.51 -23.59
CA LYS A 37 0.18 2.54 -23.52
C LYS A 37 0.17 3.17 -22.12
N GLY A 38 -0.66 4.20 -21.94
CA GLY A 38 -0.94 4.75 -20.62
C GLY A 38 0.24 5.49 -20.01
N TYR A 39 0.34 5.47 -18.68
CA TYR A 39 1.35 6.18 -17.91
C TYR A 39 2.28 5.19 -17.19
N ARG A 40 3.53 5.16 -17.65
CA ARG A 40 4.65 4.51 -16.97
C ARG A 40 5.47 5.60 -16.26
N PHE A 41 5.33 5.71 -14.96
CA PHE A 41 6.14 6.66 -14.20
C PHE A 41 7.61 6.21 -14.12
N PRO A 42 8.57 7.14 -14.13
CA PRO A 42 9.97 6.82 -13.90
C PRO A 42 10.19 6.31 -12.48
N TRP A 43 11.27 5.53 -12.31
CA TRP A 43 11.68 5.01 -11.00
C TRP A 43 12.16 6.15 -10.09
N GLU A 44 13.16 6.90 -10.55
CA GLU A 44 13.60 8.13 -9.89
C GLU A 44 13.12 9.35 -10.68
N SER A 45 12.49 10.28 -9.96
CA SER A 45 11.81 11.42 -10.54
C SER A 45 12.18 12.69 -9.79
N ALA A 46 12.57 13.73 -10.52
CA ALA A 46 12.95 15.04 -9.96
C ALA A 46 12.01 16.16 -10.43
N TYR A 47 12.48 17.41 -10.48
CA TYR A 47 11.65 18.59 -10.76
C TYR A 47 10.78 18.48 -12.02
N THR A 48 11.32 17.95 -13.13
CA THR A 48 10.61 17.86 -14.41
C THR A 48 9.76 16.58 -14.54
N GLY A 49 9.96 15.60 -13.67
CA GLY A 49 9.32 14.29 -13.78
C GLY A 49 9.96 13.32 -14.77
N VAL A 50 11.11 13.66 -15.37
CA VAL A 50 11.88 12.74 -16.22
C VAL A 50 12.62 11.71 -15.39
N GLU A 51 12.89 10.56 -16.02
CA GLU A 51 13.73 9.51 -15.44
C GLU A 51 15.12 10.07 -15.14
N VAL A 52 15.51 10.01 -13.88
CA VAL A 52 16.82 10.46 -13.39
C VAL A 52 17.55 9.39 -12.58
N THR A 53 17.11 8.13 -12.69
CA THR A 53 17.76 6.99 -12.06
C THR A 53 19.25 7.00 -12.38
N GLN A 54 20.07 6.81 -11.35
CA GLN A 54 21.52 6.92 -11.48
C GLN A 54 22.05 5.97 -12.58
N PRO A 55 23.01 6.42 -13.42
CA PRO A 55 23.56 5.58 -14.48
C PRO A 55 24.23 4.28 -14.01
N CYS A 56 24.55 4.15 -12.72
CA CYS A 56 25.07 2.91 -12.14
C CYS A 56 24.01 1.81 -11.96
N CYS A 57 22.72 2.14 -12.03
CA CYS A 57 21.61 1.24 -11.75
C CYS A 57 20.57 1.21 -12.89
N PRO A 58 20.97 1.00 -14.17
CA PRO A 58 20.05 1.13 -15.31
C PRO A 58 18.91 0.09 -15.31
N LEU A 59 19.17 -1.12 -14.78
CA LEU A 59 18.19 -2.20 -14.69
C LEU A 59 17.01 -1.83 -13.79
N VAL A 60 17.23 -0.96 -12.81
CA VAL A 60 16.20 -0.48 -11.87
C VAL A 60 15.19 0.38 -12.63
N ALA A 61 15.66 1.35 -13.43
CA ALA A 61 14.81 2.17 -14.29
C ALA A 61 14.06 1.32 -15.36
N GLU A 62 14.73 0.29 -15.87
CA GLU A 62 14.19 -0.57 -16.92
C GLU A 62 13.08 -1.50 -16.41
N PHE A 63 13.30 -2.17 -15.28
CA PHE A 63 12.46 -3.28 -14.84
C PHE A 63 11.59 -2.95 -13.62
N GLN A 64 11.91 -1.93 -12.81
CA GLN A 64 11.19 -1.64 -11.57
C GLN A 64 9.91 -0.80 -11.79
N GLN A 65 9.02 -1.34 -12.59
CA GLN A 65 7.83 -0.66 -13.13
C GLN A 65 6.69 -0.56 -12.09
N HIS A 66 6.79 -1.27 -10.96
CA HIS A 66 5.79 -1.30 -9.89
C HIS A 66 5.51 0.09 -9.29
N ILE A 67 6.41 1.07 -9.46
CA ILE A 67 6.20 2.46 -9.06
C ILE A 67 4.89 3.05 -9.60
N SER A 68 4.51 2.71 -10.84
CA SER A 68 3.24 3.16 -11.43
C SER A 68 2.05 2.59 -10.68
N GLY A 69 2.11 1.31 -10.31
CA GLY A 69 1.12 0.67 -9.44
C GLY A 69 1.10 1.24 -8.02
N CYS A 70 2.27 1.59 -7.48
CA CYS A 70 2.39 2.23 -6.16
C CYS A 70 1.74 3.62 -6.12
N ILE A 71 1.88 4.42 -7.18
CA ILE A 71 1.22 5.74 -7.32
C ILE A 71 -0.31 5.57 -7.37
N SER A 72 -0.78 4.59 -8.13
CA SER A 72 -2.20 4.21 -8.16
C SER A 72 -2.70 3.77 -6.77
N PHE A 73 -1.94 2.95 -6.05
CA PHE A 73 -2.28 2.53 -4.69
C PHE A 73 -2.27 3.69 -3.67
N ALA A 74 -1.35 4.64 -3.80
CA ALA A 74 -1.37 5.88 -3.03
C ALA A 74 -2.64 6.70 -3.33
N THR A 75 -3.01 6.81 -4.61
CA THR A 75 -4.25 7.47 -5.05
C THR A 75 -5.48 6.78 -4.46
N ARG A 76 -5.54 5.45 -4.48
CA ARG A 76 -6.59 4.65 -3.83
C ARG A 76 -6.74 5.02 -2.35
N GLN A 77 -5.65 5.08 -1.60
CA GLN A 77 -5.69 5.47 -0.19
C GLN A 77 -6.15 6.92 -0.01
N TYR A 78 -5.70 7.84 -0.87
CA TYR A 78 -6.13 9.23 -0.87
C TYR A 78 -7.65 9.35 -1.04
N LEU A 79 -8.20 8.68 -2.04
CA LEU A 79 -9.62 8.64 -2.32
C LEU A 79 -10.42 8.01 -1.16
N ALA A 80 -9.93 6.90 -0.60
CA ALA A 80 -10.51 6.26 0.58
C ALA A 80 -10.62 7.19 1.79
N THR A 81 -9.64 8.07 1.97
CA THR A 81 -9.49 8.92 3.16
C THR A 81 -10.13 10.30 3.00
N THR A 82 -10.24 10.82 1.77
CA THR A 82 -10.65 12.21 1.54
C THR A 82 -11.93 12.36 0.72
N ARG A 83 -12.23 11.39 -0.17
CA ARG A 83 -13.30 11.50 -1.16
C ARG A 83 -13.26 12.81 -1.96
N ASP A 84 -12.05 13.29 -2.28
CA ASP A 84 -11.82 14.56 -2.99
C ASP A 84 -12.25 14.45 -4.46
N GLU A 85 -13.53 14.71 -4.71
CA GLU A 85 -14.14 14.70 -6.05
C GLU A 85 -13.63 15.83 -6.95
N GLU A 86 -13.19 16.94 -6.37
CA GLU A 86 -12.62 18.04 -7.16
C GLU A 86 -11.26 17.63 -7.75
N TRP A 87 -10.42 16.96 -6.96
CA TRP A 87 -9.16 16.40 -7.48
C TRP A 87 -9.40 15.36 -8.58
N LEU A 88 -10.44 14.52 -8.45
CA LEU A 88 -10.84 13.59 -9.52
C LEU A 88 -11.16 14.33 -10.83
N LYS A 89 -11.98 15.40 -10.77
CA LYS A 89 -12.33 16.23 -11.93
C LYS A 89 -11.12 16.93 -12.57
N GLN A 90 -10.13 17.31 -11.76
CA GLN A 90 -8.92 18.02 -12.20
C GLN A 90 -7.84 17.13 -12.82
N GLY A 91 -8.13 15.84 -13.07
CA GLY A 91 -7.22 14.90 -13.71
C GLY A 91 -6.97 13.62 -12.92
N GLY A 92 -7.49 13.53 -11.69
CA GLY A 92 -7.42 12.32 -10.87
C GLY A 92 -8.04 11.08 -11.54
N CYS A 93 -9.14 11.23 -12.29
CA CYS A 93 -9.69 10.11 -13.06
C CYS A 93 -8.74 9.67 -14.19
N ALA A 94 -8.14 10.64 -14.88
CA ALA A 94 -7.26 10.39 -16.01
C ALA A 94 -5.97 9.66 -15.61
N ILE A 95 -5.31 10.09 -14.51
CA ILE A 95 -4.08 9.42 -14.05
C ILE A 95 -4.33 7.96 -13.64
N VAL A 96 -5.44 7.67 -12.95
CA VAL A 96 -5.80 6.30 -12.57
C VAL A 96 -6.07 5.44 -13.82
N THR A 97 -6.87 5.96 -14.75
CA THR A 97 -7.18 5.27 -16.02
C THR A 97 -5.93 5.00 -16.85
N HIS A 98 -5.02 5.97 -16.98
CA HIS A 98 -3.82 5.79 -17.78
C HIS A 98 -2.78 4.88 -17.11
N ILE A 99 -2.71 4.81 -15.78
CA ILE A 99 -1.91 3.77 -15.11
C ILE A 99 -2.50 2.37 -15.39
N ALA A 100 -3.84 2.23 -15.41
CA ALA A 100 -4.48 0.98 -15.78
C ALA A 100 -4.23 0.60 -17.26
N ASP A 101 -4.28 1.58 -18.18
CA ASP A 101 -3.90 1.35 -19.59
C ASP A 101 -2.46 0.85 -19.74
N PHE A 102 -1.54 1.34 -18.90
CA PHE A 102 -0.16 0.86 -18.88
C PHE A 102 -0.11 -0.62 -18.49
N TRP A 103 -0.67 -0.98 -17.34
CA TRP A 103 -0.69 -2.38 -16.88
C TRP A 103 -1.44 -3.31 -17.83
N ALA A 104 -2.57 -2.89 -18.38
CA ALA A 104 -3.31 -3.65 -19.39
C ALA A 104 -2.47 -3.88 -20.66
N SER A 105 -1.63 -2.93 -21.05
CA SER A 105 -0.71 -3.09 -22.18
C SER A 105 0.56 -3.91 -21.87
N ARG A 106 0.83 -4.17 -20.58
CA ARG A 106 1.93 -5.04 -20.12
C ARG A 106 1.51 -6.48 -19.98
N ALA A 107 0.25 -6.73 -19.63
CA ALA A 107 -0.32 -8.04 -19.45
C ALA A 107 -0.39 -8.82 -20.78
N ILE A 108 0.24 -9.99 -20.83
CA ILE A 108 0.25 -10.87 -22.01
C ILE A 108 -0.50 -12.15 -21.65
N ILE A 109 -1.52 -12.52 -22.41
CA ILE A 109 -2.25 -13.76 -22.16
C ILE A 109 -1.39 -14.98 -22.49
N ASN A 110 -1.24 -15.85 -21.50
CA ASN A 110 -0.66 -17.16 -21.63
C ASN A 110 -1.77 -18.17 -21.91
N TYR A 111 -1.90 -18.58 -23.17
CA TYR A 111 -2.95 -19.50 -23.60
C TYR A 111 -2.81 -20.91 -23.02
N THR A 112 -1.66 -21.26 -22.44
CA THR A 112 -1.46 -22.56 -21.77
C THR A 112 -2.05 -22.56 -20.36
N THR A 113 -1.84 -21.48 -19.59
CA THR A 113 -2.35 -21.36 -18.22
C THR A 113 -3.74 -20.71 -18.15
N GLY A 114 -4.12 -19.95 -19.18
CA GLY A 114 -5.32 -19.11 -19.18
C GLY A 114 -5.18 -17.83 -18.34
N LEU A 115 -3.97 -17.50 -17.88
CA LEU A 115 -3.66 -16.33 -17.06
C LEU A 115 -2.95 -15.26 -17.91
N TYR A 116 -2.92 -14.03 -17.40
CA TYR A 116 -2.11 -12.95 -17.93
C TYR A 116 -0.79 -12.87 -17.17
N ASP A 117 0.31 -12.91 -17.91
CA ASP A 117 1.65 -12.77 -17.38
C ASP A 117 2.15 -11.32 -17.50
N ILE A 118 2.95 -10.89 -16.53
CA ILE A 118 3.74 -9.66 -16.62
C ILE A 118 5.22 -10.06 -16.53
N GLU A 119 5.88 -10.07 -17.68
CA GLU A 119 7.28 -10.46 -17.84
C GLU A 119 8.22 -9.24 -17.76
N ASN A 120 9.53 -9.44 -17.66
CA ASN A 120 10.56 -8.38 -17.69
C ASN A 120 10.31 -7.30 -16.61
N VAL A 121 10.18 -7.73 -15.36
CA VAL A 121 10.02 -6.83 -14.22
C VAL A 121 11.09 -7.08 -13.16
N MET A 122 11.19 -6.14 -12.23
CA MET A 122 11.94 -6.22 -11.00
C MET A 122 10.97 -5.82 -9.90
N GLY A 123 10.83 -6.68 -8.88
CA GLY A 123 10.01 -6.38 -7.72
C GLY A 123 10.64 -5.32 -6.82
N PRO A 124 10.06 -5.09 -5.63
CA PRO A 124 10.72 -4.36 -4.56
C PRO A 124 12.11 -4.90 -4.21
N ASP A 125 12.33 -6.20 -4.33
CA ASP A 125 13.68 -6.77 -4.26
C ASP A 125 14.45 -6.51 -5.54
N GLU A 126 15.51 -5.72 -5.43
CA GLU A 126 16.33 -5.30 -6.57
C GLU A 126 17.47 -6.28 -6.88
N ASP A 127 17.66 -7.32 -6.06
CA ASP A 127 18.69 -8.34 -6.32
C ASP A 127 18.22 -9.32 -7.43
N HIS A 128 16.92 -9.33 -7.75
CA HIS A 128 16.32 -10.13 -8.83
C HIS A 128 15.68 -9.27 -9.92
N SER A 129 16.41 -9.06 -11.02
CA SER A 129 15.97 -8.31 -12.19
C SER A 129 15.47 -9.20 -13.33
N ASN A 130 14.66 -8.66 -14.23
CA ASN A 130 14.17 -9.35 -15.43
C ASN A 130 13.45 -10.67 -15.12
N VAL A 131 12.64 -10.68 -14.07
CA VAL A 131 11.80 -11.81 -13.67
C VAL A 131 10.40 -11.70 -14.28
N SER A 132 9.66 -12.80 -14.26
CA SER A 132 8.25 -12.84 -14.65
C SER A 132 7.36 -13.00 -13.42
N ASN A 133 6.19 -12.36 -13.45
CA ASN A 133 5.13 -12.54 -12.46
C ASN A 133 5.58 -12.32 -11.01
N SER A 134 6.33 -11.23 -10.77
CA SER A 134 6.62 -10.75 -9.41
C SER A 134 5.31 -10.55 -8.65
N VAL A 135 5.14 -11.23 -7.52
CA VAL A 135 3.87 -11.23 -6.76
C VAL A 135 3.46 -9.83 -6.35
N PHE A 136 4.41 -9.01 -5.89
CA PHE A 136 4.12 -7.62 -5.55
C PHE A 136 3.68 -6.82 -6.77
N THR A 137 4.43 -6.94 -7.88
CA THR A 137 4.16 -6.20 -9.11
C THR A 137 2.78 -6.55 -9.67
N ASN A 138 2.44 -7.83 -9.74
CA ASN A 138 1.17 -8.30 -10.27
C ASN A 138 -0.01 -7.87 -9.38
N VAL A 139 0.14 -7.87 -8.05
CA VAL A 139 -0.92 -7.37 -7.15
C VAL A 139 -1.11 -5.86 -7.30
N VAL A 140 -0.06 -5.04 -7.34
CA VAL A 140 -0.24 -3.59 -7.55
C VAL A 140 -0.76 -3.24 -8.94
N ALA A 141 -0.43 -4.03 -9.95
CA ALA A 141 -1.00 -3.93 -11.29
C ALA A 141 -2.50 -4.25 -11.28
N GLY A 142 -2.89 -5.37 -10.70
CA GLY A 142 -4.29 -5.78 -10.53
C GLY A 142 -5.11 -4.75 -9.76
N TYR A 143 -4.57 -4.20 -8.67
CA TYR A 143 -5.22 -3.14 -7.90
C TYR A 143 -5.39 -1.85 -8.70
N SER A 144 -4.46 -1.55 -9.60
CA SER A 144 -4.58 -0.38 -10.47
C SER A 144 -5.69 -0.54 -11.50
N LEU A 145 -5.80 -1.73 -12.10
CA LEU A 145 -6.86 -2.09 -13.03
C LEU A 145 -8.24 -2.04 -12.35
N TYR A 146 -8.39 -2.65 -11.17
CA TYR A 146 -9.65 -2.57 -10.40
C TYR A 146 -9.97 -1.15 -9.94
N LEU A 147 -8.96 -0.37 -9.53
CA LEU A 147 -9.18 1.03 -9.16
C LEU A 147 -9.71 1.84 -10.34
N ALA A 148 -9.20 1.62 -11.55
CA ALA A 148 -9.69 2.30 -12.75
C ALA A 148 -11.14 1.92 -13.09
N GLN A 149 -11.54 0.66 -12.90
CA GLN A 149 -12.95 0.27 -13.00
C GLN A 149 -13.80 1.04 -11.97
N TYR A 150 -13.39 1.05 -10.70
CA TYR A 150 -14.11 1.77 -9.65
C TYR A 150 -14.22 3.28 -9.92
N VAL A 151 -13.12 3.91 -10.30
CA VAL A 151 -13.04 5.34 -10.61
C VAL A 151 -13.84 5.68 -11.87
N SER A 152 -13.95 4.78 -12.85
CA SER A 152 -14.82 5.00 -14.02
C SER A 152 -16.28 5.19 -13.63
N CYS A 153 -16.76 4.45 -12.63
CA CYS A 153 -18.11 4.65 -12.08
C CYS A 153 -18.21 5.99 -11.33
N LEU A 154 -17.20 6.33 -10.51
CA LEU A 154 -17.20 7.59 -9.75
C LEU A 154 -17.20 8.82 -10.66
N CYS A 155 -16.50 8.75 -11.79
CA CYS A 155 -16.28 9.88 -12.69
C CYS A 155 -17.22 9.90 -13.90
N LYS A 156 -18.17 8.96 -14.03
CA LYS A 156 -18.99 8.75 -15.24
C LYS A 156 -19.66 10.01 -15.80
N ASP A 157 -19.96 10.99 -14.94
CA ASP A 157 -20.64 12.23 -15.31
C ASP A 157 -19.71 13.25 -15.99
N TYR A 158 -18.39 13.09 -15.90
CA TYR A 158 -17.39 14.05 -16.40
C TYR A 158 -16.12 13.43 -16.99
N PHE A 159 -15.96 12.11 -16.92
CA PHE A 159 -14.86 11.37 -17.53
C PHE A 159 -15.36 10.00 -17.99
N MET A 160 -15.28 9.73 -19.30
CA MET A 160 -15.72 8.45 -19.87
C MET A 160 -14.54 7.53 -20.12
N ALA A 161 -14.42 6.47 -19.32
CA ALA A 161 -13.53 5.35 -19.60
C ALA A 161 -14.08 4.50 -20.75
N LYS A 162 -13.21 3.93 -21.58
CA LYS A 162 -13.62 3.18 -22.78
C LYS A 162 -14.12 1.77 -22.46
N ASP A 163 -13.39 1.02 -21.65
CA ASP A 163 -13.69 -0.38 -21.35
C ASP A 163 -13.24 -0.75 -19.92
N PRO A 164 -13.97 -0.30 -18.90
CA PRO A 164 -13.59 -0.51 -17.50
C PRO A 164 -13.72 -1.98 -17.06
N ASP A 165 -14.57 -2.78 -17.69
CA ASP A 165 -14.72 -4.19 -17.37
C ASP A 165 -13.55 -5.03 -17.89
N HIS A 166 -13.01 -4.71 -19.06
CA HIS A 166 -11.81 -5.37 -19.56
C HIS A 166 -10.60 -5.23 -18.61
N TRP A 167 -10.41 -4.07 -17.98
CA TRP A 167 -9.35 -3.91 -16.97
C TRP A 167 -9.55 -4.89 -15.80
N ALA A 168 -10.77 -5.01 -15.29
CA ALA A 168 -11.07 -5.92 -14.19
C ALA A 168 -10.95 -7.39 -14.59
N ASP A 169 -11.25 -7.74 -15.85
CA ASP A 169 -11.06 -9.09 -16.37
C ASP A 169 -9.56 -9.46 -16.48
N ILE A 170 -8.71 -8.52 -16.92
CA ILE A 170 -7.25 -8.70 -16.86
C ILE A 170 -6.81 -8.87 -15.42
N ALA A 171 -7.23 -7.99 -14.50
CA ALA A 171 -6.84 -8.03 -13.10
C ALA A 171 -7.18 -9.39 -12.45
N TRP A 172 -8.41 -9.86 -12.67
CA TRP A 172 -8.89 -11.15 -12.18
C TRP A 172 -7.98 -12.32 -12.57
N SER A 173 -7.48 -12.28 -13.81
CA SER A 173 -6.69 -13.34 -14.42
C SER A 173 -5.19 -13.05 -14.49
N LEU A 174 -4.67 -12.03 -13.80
CA LEU A 174 -3.22 -11.85 -13.65
C LEU A 174 -2.63 -13.02 -12.87
N ALA A 175 -1.52 -13.58 -13.36
CA ALA A 175 -0.82 -14.66 -12.69
C ALA A 175 -0.34 -14.22 -11.31
N LEU A 176 -0.41 -15.13 -10.34
CA LEU A 176 0.09 -14.92 -8.98
C LEU A 176 0.74 -16.22 -8.51
N PRO A 177 2.08 -16.30 -8.50
CA PRO A 177 2.79 -17.46 -7.99
C PRO A 177 2.34 -17.82 -6.57
N TYR A 178 1.99 -19.09 -6.37
CA TYR A 178 1.57 -19.65 -5.10
C TYR A 178 1.95 -21.13 -5.04
N ASP A 179 2.61 -21.54 -3.96
CA ASP A 179 2.96 -22.93 -3.71
C ASP A 179 1.95 -23.51 -2.71
N GLU A 180 1.03 -24.35 -3.21
CA GLU A 180 -0.02 -24.94 -2.38
C GLU A 180 0.52 -25.92 -1.32
N ALA A 181 1.64 -26.59 -1.60
CA ALA A 181 2.20 -27.60 -0.70
C ALA A 181 2.91 -26.95 0.50
N LEU A 182 3.59 -25.83 0.26
CA LEU A 182 4.28 -25.05 1.29
C LEU A 182 3.45 -23.89 1.84
N ASP A 183 2.29 -23.62 1.26
CA ASP A 183 1.35 -22.56 1.65
C ASP A 183 2.05 -21.19 1.78
N TYR A 184 2.70 -20.74 0.71
CA TYR A 184 3.36 -19.44 0.63
C TYR A 184 3.39 -18.92 -0.81
N HIS A 185 3.70 -17.64 -0.99
CA HIS A 185 3.87 -17.02 -2.30
C HIS A 185 5.36 -16.98 -2.67
N PRO A 186 5.85 -17.78 -3.64
CA PRO A 186 7.14 -17.53 -4.28
C PRO A 186 7.18 -16.11 -4.86
N GLN A 187 8.28 -15.39 -4.71
CA GLN A 187 8.30 -13.95 -4.97
C GLN A 187 8.09 -13.59 -6.45
N PHE A 188 8.46 -14.50 -7.34
CA PHE A 188 8.23 -14.42 -8.77
C PHE A 188 8.17 -15.84 -9.35
N GLU A 189 7.75 -15.97 -10.60
CA GLU A 189 7.66 -17.27 -11.25
C GLU A 189 9.04 -17.90 -11.41
N GLY A 190 9.19 -19.12 -10.89
CA GLY A 190 10.46 -19.84 -10.89
C GLY A 190 11.47 -19.38 -9.82
N TYR A 191 11.05 -18.57 -8.84
CA TYR A 191 11.91 -18.13 -7.74
C TYR A 191 12.59 -19.33 -7.04
N PRO A 192 13.94 -19.40 -7.04
CA PRO A 192 14.65 -20.51 -6.42
C PRO A 192 14.59 -20.41 -4.89
N ARG A 193 13.95 -21.39 -4.26
CA ARG A 193 13.79 -21.40 -2.80
C ARG A 193 15.16 -21.40 -2.10
N GLY A 194 15.34 -20.49 -1.15
CA GLY A 194 16.58 -20.29 -0.40
C GLY A 194 17.48 -19.18 -0.95
N GLU A 195 17.15 -18.57 -2.10
CA GLU A 195 17.89 -17.41 -2.60
C GLU A 195 17.66 -16.18 -1.73
N GLU A 196 18.75 -15.47 -1.46
CA GLU A 196 18.76 -14.28 -0.62
C GLU A 196 18.09 -13.10 -1.34
N ILE A 197 17.32 -12.29 -0.61
CA ILE A 197 16.62 -11.11 -1.13
C ILE A 197 17.11 -9.83 -0.46
N LYS A 198 17.04 -8.70 -1.16
CA LYS A 198 17.45 -7.38 -0.65
C LYS A 198 16.56 -6.89 0.48
N GLN A 199 15.25 -6.95 0.27
CA GLN A 199 14.26 -6.27 1.10
C GLN A 199 12.86 -6.89 0.96
N ALA A 200 11.93 -6.44 1.81
CA ALA A 200 10.53 -6.87 1.76
C ALA A 200 9.93 -6.76 0.34
N ASP A 201 9.42 -7.86 -0.18
CA ASP A 201 8.72 -7.95 -1.48
C ASP A 201 7.38 -8.70 -1.33
N ALA A 202 7.40 -10.04 -1.26
CA ALA A 202 6.19 -10.84 -1.09
C ALA A 202 5.42 -10.50 0.21
N VAL A 203 6.14 -10.16 1.28
CA VAL A 203 5.51 -9.74 2.55
C VAL A 203 4.72 -8.43 2.43
N LEU A 204 4.98 -7.64 1.38
CA LEU A 204 4.23 -6.42 1.10
C LEU A 204 2.79 -6.69 0.64
N LEU A 205 2.48 -7.92 0.21
CA LEU A 205 1.10 -8.35 -0.06
C LEU A 205 0.24 -8.21 1.20
N GLY A 206 0.73 -8.68 2.35
CA GLY A 206 0.02 -8.56 3.62
C GLY A 206 -0.09 -7.10 4.09
N PHE A 207 1.03 -6.36 4.08
CA PHE A 207 1.04 -4.91 4.33
C PHE A 207 2.16 -4.24 3.52
N PRO A 208 1.86 -3.17 2.75
CA PRO A 208 0.68 -2.32 2.86
C PRO A 208 -0.52 -2.72 1.99
N LEU A 209 -0.37 -3.71 1.09
CA LEU A 209 -1.41 -3.97 0.09
C LEU A 209 -2.69 -4.56 0.69
N GLN A 210 -2.61 -5.22 1.85
CA GLN A 210 -3.77 -5.88 2.50
C GLN A 210 -4.42 -6.91 1.56
N TYR A 211 -3.61 -7.60 0.75
CA TYR A 211 -4.05 -8.66 -0.14
C TYR A 211 -4.68 -9.79 0.68
N LYS A 212 -5.84 -10.25 0.24
CA LYS A 212 -6.59 -11.28 0.95
C LYS A 212 -5.89 -12.63 0.77
N MET A 213 -5.42 -13.18 1.88
CA MET A 213 -4.75 -14.49 1.95
C MET A 213 -5.13 -15.20 3.25
N ASN A 214 -4.83 -16.50 3.35
CA ASN A 214 -5.03 -17.22 4.60
C ASN A 214 -4.05 -16.73 5.67
N VAL A 215 -4.45 -16.86 6.94
CA VAL A 215 -3.59 -16.52 8.08
C VAL A 215 -2.31 -17.37 8.08
N SER A 216 -2.42 -18.64 7.69
CA SER A 216 -1.28 -19.56 7.55
C SER A 216 -0.32 -19.12 6.44
N THR A 217 -0.85 -18.82 5.25
CA THR A 217 -0.06 -18.28 4.13
C THR A 217 0.75 -17.06 4.56
N ARG A 218 0.08 -16.11 5.24
CA ARG A 218 0.73 -14.90 5.72
C ARG A 218 1.85 -15.18 6.71
N ALA A 219 1.62 -16.11 7.64
CA ALA A 219 2.63 -16.51 8.61
C ALA A 219 3.84 -17.16 7.92
N ASN A 220 3.60 -18.01 6.92
CA ASN A 220 4.64 -18.65 6.14
C ASN A 220 5.42 -17.64 5.29
N ASP A 221 4.76 -16.71 4.60
CA ASP A 221 5.41 -15.63 3.86
C ASP A 221 6.32 -14.81 4.79
N LEU A 222 5.81 -14.37 5.94
CA LEU A 222 6.60 -13.59 6.90
C LEU A 222 7.82 -14.36 7.41
N SER A 223 7.61 -15.60 7.87
CA SER A 223 8.69 -16.42 8.44
C SER A 223 9.73 -16.81 7.39
N TYR A 224 9.30 -17.14 6.16
CA TYR A 224 10.20 -17.54 5.10
C TYR A 224 11.05 -16.36 4.63
N TYR A 225 10.42 -15.23 4.28
CA TYR A 225 11.16 -14.07 3.75
C TYR A 225 11.99 -13.36 4.80
N GLU A 226 11.66 -13.47 6.09
CA GLU A 226 12.59 -13.07 7.15
C GLU A 226 13.91 -13.85 7.08
N SER A 227 13.85 -15.16 6.81
CA SER A 227 15.03 -16.04 6.86
C SER A 227 15.97 -15.88 5.66
N VAL A 228 15.47 -15.35 4.54
CA VAL A 228 16.25 -15.12 3.31
C VAL A 228 16.51 -13.64 3.02
N THR A 229 16.05 -12.71 3.87
CA THR A 229 16.39 -11.29 3.71
C THR A 229 17.83 -11.04 4.18
N ARG A 230 18.67 -10.49 3.30
CA ARG A 230 20.07 -10.19 3.62
C ARG A 230 20.24 -9.26 4.82
N SER A 231 21.29 -9.52 5.59
CA SER A 231 21.53 -8.81 6.86
C SER A 231 21.87 -7.33 6.68
N ASP A 232 22.39 -6.94 5.51
CA ASP A 232 22.75 -5.58 5.14
C ASP A 232 21.68 -4.88 4.29
N GLY A 233 20.47 -5.44 4.21
CA GLY A 233 19.32 -4.80 3.56
C GLY A 233 18.84 -3.52 4.25
N PRO A 234 17.95 -2.74 3.60
CA PRO A 234 17.52 -1.44 4.10
C PRO A 234 16.54 -1.52 5.29
N ALA A 235 16.55 -0.46 6.10
CA ALA A 235 15.78 -0.36 7.36
C ALA A 235 14.29 -0.70 7.26
N MET A 236 13.65 -0.33 6.15
CA MET A 236 12.19 -0.37 5.97
C MET A 236 11.59 -1.78 5.97
N THR A 237 12.35 -2.80 5.58
CA THR A 237 11.92 -4.20 5.52
C THR A 237 11.35 -4.66 6.85
N TRP A 238 12.09 -4.38 7.93
CA TRP A 238 11.75 -4.83 9.26
C TRP A 238 10.50 -4.14 9.82
N SER A 239 10.23 -2.90 9.41
CA SER A 239 8.97 -2.22 9.74
C SER A 239 7.75 -2.93 9.16
N MET A 240 7.86 -3.46 7.92
CA MET A 240 6.76 -4.18 7.26
C MET A 240 6.54 -5.54 7.92
N HIS A 241 7.61 -6.27 8.24
CA HIS A 241 7.50 -7.51 9.01
C HIS A 241 6.90 -7.27 10.40
N THR A 242 7.29 -6.22 11.13
CA THR A 242 6.67 -5.91 12.42
C THR A 242 5.16 -5.78 12.30
N ILE A 243 4.66 -5.01 11.32
CA ILE A 243 3.22 -4.85 11.11
C ILE A 243 2.58 -6.20 10.77
N GLY A 244 3.26 -7.02 9.95
CA GLY A 244 2.85 -8.39 9.66
C GLY A 244 2.65 -9.25 10.90
N HIS A 245 3.64 -9.32 11.78
CA HIS A 245 3.58 -10.10 13.02
C HIS A 245 2.56 -9.54 14.02
N LEU A 246 2.40 -8.21 14.12
CA LEU A 246 1.34 -7.60 14.93
C LEU A 246 -0.06 -8.06 14.47
N GLN A 247 -0.28 -8.15 13.14
CA GLN A 247 -1.55 -8.62 12.58
C GLN A 247 -1.78 -10.13 12.78
N LEU A 248 -0.71 -10.89 13.00
CA LEU A 248 -0.75 -12.30 13.44
C LEU A 248 -0.79 -12.47 14.96
N GLN A 249 -0.77 -11.37 15.72
CA GLN A 249 -0.70 -11.34 17.19
C GLN A 249 0.59 -11.97 17.78
N ASP A 250 1.64 -12.08 16.97
CA ASP A 250 2.97 -12.48 17.41
C ASP A 250 3.71 -11.27 17.98
N ASN A 251 3.31 -10.87 19.19
CA ASN A 251 3.80 -9.65 19.84
C ASN A 251 5.29 -9.72 20.20
N VAL A 252 5.80 -10.92 20.49
CA VAL A 252 7.23 -11.12 20.83
C VAL A 252 8.07 -10.85 19.60
N LYS A 253 7.74 -11.49 18.47
CA LYS A 253 8.49 -11.30 17.22
C LYS A 253 8.33 -9.89 16.68
N ALA A 254 7.12 -9.33 16.76
CA ALA A 254 6.87 -7.95 16.38
C ALA A 254 7.77 -6.96 17.15
N ALA A 255 7.92 -7.11 18.46
CA ALA A 255 8.77 -6.23 19.27
C ALA A 255 10.26 -6.36 18.91
N GLU A 256 10.74 -7.58 18.67
CA GLU A 256 12.11 -7.83 18.17
C GLU A 256 12.36 -7.09 16.85
N LEU A 257 11.48 -7.29 15.87
CA LEU A 257 11.59 -6.69 14.54
C LEU A 257 11.38 -5.18 14.58
N PHE A 258 10.55 -4.68 15.50
CA PHE A 258 10.37 -3.24 15.69
C PHE A 258 11.70 -2.60 16.08
N ASN A 259 12.38 -3.16 17.07
CA ASN A 259 13.71 -2.70 17.50
C ASN A 259 14.74 -2.84 16.36
N LYS A 260 14.72 -3.97 15.63
CA LYS A 260 15.57 -4.18 14.45
C LYS A 260 15.38 -3.11 13.38
N SER A 261 14.16 -2.60 13.19
CA SER A 261 13.84 -1.62 12.14
C SER A 261 14.45 -0.23 12.32
N TYR A 262 14.93 0.13 13.52
CA TYR A 262 15.50 1.45 13.77
C TYR A 262 16.82 1.46 14.55
N GLN A 263 17.03 0.56 15.51
CA GLN A 263 18.16 0.69 16.44
C GLN A 263 19.53 0.71 15.72
N SER A 264 19.72 -0.19 14.75
CA SER A 264 20.96 -0.26 13.96
C SER A 264 21.02 0.78 12.82
N TYR A 265 19.95 1.50 12.55
CA TYR A 265 19.81 2.44 11.43
C TYR A 265 19.83 3.90 11.86
N VAL A 266 19.48 4.20 13.12
CA VAL A 266 19.42 5.55 13.69
C VAL A 266 20.79 5.99 14.20
N ARG A 267 21.20 7.22 13.86
CA ARG A 267 22.50 7.80 14.21
C ARG A 267 22.40 8.93 15.21
N GLU A 268 23.19 8.82 16.26
CA GLU A 268 23.46 9.93 17.18
C GLU A 268 24.31 11.03 16.51
N PRO A 269 24.27 12.27 17.02
CA PRO A 269 23.45 12.75 18.15
C PRO A 269 22.04 13.20 17.73
N PHE A 270 21.75 13.26 16.44
CA PHE A 270 20.53 13.88 15.90
C PHE A 270 19.39 12.89 15.61
N LYS A 271 19.61 11.60 15.88
CA LYS A 271 18.66 10.51 15.61
C LYS A 271 18.22 10.45 14.14
N VAL A 272 19.19 10.57 13.23
CA VAL A 272 18.97 10.50 11.77
C VAL A 272 18.95 9.04 11.30
N TRP A 273 17.97 8.66 10.49
CA TRP A 273 17.94 7.33 9.85
C TRP A 273 18.94 7.27 8.71
N SER A 274 19.72 6.19 8.69
CA SER A 274 20.50 5.72 7.55
C SER A 274 19.75 4.58 6.86
N GLU A 275 19.97 4.41 5.56
CA GLU A 275 19.45 3.27 4.79
C GLU A 275 20.05 1.96 5.29
N LEU A 276 21.38 1.93 5.47
CA LEU A 276 22.15 0.75 5.89
C LEU A 276 22.60 0.86 7.35
N GLN A 277 22.96 -0.29 7.94
CA GLN A 277 23.33 -0.40 9.36
C GLN A 277 24.69 0.24 9.72
N ARG A 278 25.60 0.50 8.76
CA ARG A 278 26.94 1.08 8.99
C ARG A 278 27.56 1.71 7.72
N PRO A 279 27.10 2.86 7.20
CA PRO A 279 27.78 3.48 6.07
C PRO A 279 29.12 4.12 6.50
N ASP A 280 30.16 3.96 5.69
CA ASP A 280 31.51 4.51 5.92
C ASP A 280 31.58 6.05 5.79
N ILE A 281 30.51 6.70 5.33
CA ILE A 281 30.44 8.15 5.10
C ILE A 281 29.03 8.69 5.37
N GLY A 282 28.92 9.56 6.38
CA GLY A 282 27.82 10.52 6.58
C GLY A 282 26.43 9.94 6.90
N ALA A 283 25.66 10.63 7.74
CA ALA A 283 24.24 10.34 7.93
C ALA A 283 23.41 11.00 6.81
N MET A 284 23.21 10.31 5.69
CA MET A 284 22.22 10.69 4.68
C MET A 284 20.81 10.48 5.27
N ASN A 285 19.93 11.49 5.22
CA ASN A 285 18.57 11.38 5.74
C ASN A 285 17.76 10.35 4.94
N PHE A 286 17.56 9.16 5.49
CA PHE A 286 16.74 8.11 4.87
C PHE A 286 15.28 8.21 5.30
N PHE A 287 14.51 9.05 4.61
CA PHE A 287 13.09 9.27 4.92
C PHE A 287 12.23 8.00 4.82
N THR A 288 12.62 7.05 3.97
CA THR A 288 11.88 5.79 3.84
C THR A 288 11.92 4.97 5.12
N GLY A 289 13.06 4.93 5.81
CA GLY A 289 13.20 4.29 7.13
C GLY A 289 12.34 4.98 8.20
N MET A 290 12.34 6.31 8.25
CA MET A 290 11.46 7.08 9.15
C MET A 290 9.98 6.81 8.85
N GLY A 291 9.63 6.74 7.56
CA GLY A 291 8.28 6.40 7.11
C GLY A 291 7.88 4.97 7.42
N GLY A 292 8.81 4.02 7.43
CA GLY A 292 8.58 2.65 7.91
C GLY A 292 8.26 2.63 9.40
N PHE A 293 9.11 3.29 10.20
CA PHE A 293 8.93 3.40 11.66
C PHE A 293 7.57 4.02 12.05
N LEU A 294 7.20 5.14 11.42
CA LEU A 294 5.89 5.78 11.65
C LEU A 294 4.72 4.88 11.22
N GLN A 295 4.89 4.11 10.15
CA GLN A 295 3.87 3.17 9.73
C GLN A 295 3.71 2.04 10.75
N THR A 296 4.79 1.54 11.35
CA THR A 296 4.70 0.52 12.40
C THR A 296 3.93 1.03 13.63
N LEU A 297 4.09 2.30 13.99
CA LEU A 297 3.31 2.89 15.09
C LEU A 297 1.83 3.06 14.73
N ILE A 298 1.52 3.58 13.54
CA ILE A 298 0.15 3.96 13.14
C ILE A 298 -0.67 2.75 12.65
N PHE A 299 -0.11 1.97 11.73
CA PHE A 299 -0.79 0.86 11.07
C PHE A 299 -0.44 -0.51 11.69
N GLY A 300 0.58 -0.56 12.54
CA GLY A 300 0.89 -1.71 13.39
C GLY A 300 0.28 -1.57 14.78
N TYR A 301 0.95 -0.85 15.70
CA TYR A 301 0.56 -0.77 17.11
C TYR A 301 -0.79 -0.09 17.33
N ALA A 302 -1.09 1.00 16.62
CA ALA A 302 -2.43 1.60 16.66
C ALA A 302 -3.47 0.80 15.86
N GLY A 303 -3.05 -0.20 15.07
CA GLY A 303 -3.95 -1.12 14.38
C GLY A 303 -4.79 -0.49 13.28
N ILE A 304 -4.41 0.69 12.77
CA ILE A 304 -5.22 1.40 11.78
C ILE A 304 -5.06 0.73 10.41
N SER A 305 -6.16 0.54 9.70
CA SER A 305 -6.18 0.13 8.29
C SER A 305 -7.12 1.01 7.49
N ILE A 306 -6.74 1.30 6.24
CA ILE A 306 -7.51 2.14 5.33
C ILE A 306 -8.09 1.26 4.22
N HIS A 307 -9.40 1.34 4.03
CA HIS A 307 -10.13 0.74 2.91
C HIS A 307 -10.99 1.81 2.22
N LEU A 308 -11.37 1.58 0.96
CA LEU A 308 -12.16 2.52 0.16
C LEU A 308 -13.48 2.95 0.83
N ASP A 309 -14.09 2.06 1.62
CA ASP A 309 -15.38 2.30 2.26
C ASP A 309 -15.31 2.59 3.77
N ARG A 310 -14.14 2.40 4.40
CA ARG A 310 -14.00 2.46 5.87
C ARG A 310 -12.57 2.63 6.35
N LEU A 311 -12.43 3.15 7.56
CA LEU A 311 -11.23 3.03 8.38
C LEU A 311 -11.47 1.93 9.43
N GLU A 312 -10.50 1.04 9.61
CA GLU A 312 -10.54 0.03 10.67
C GLU A 312 -9.48 0.30 11.73
N ILE A 313 -9.76 -0.10 12.96
CA ILE A 313 -8.81 -0.17 14.07
C ILE A 313 -8.88 -1.60 14.61
N ASN A 314 -7.81 -2.37 14.45
CA ASN A 314 -7.75 -3.78 14.80
C ASN A 314 -6.54 -4.08 15.68
N TRP A 315 -6.76 -4.76 16.80
CA TRP A 315 -5.75 -5.04 17.83
C TRP A 315 -4.91 -3.82 18.26
N PRO A 316 -5.51 -2.65 18.55
CA PRO A 316 -4.74 -1.52 19.05
C PRO A 316 -4.06 -1.88 20.37
N GLN A 317 -2.74 -1.66 20.45
CA GLN A 317 -1.91 -1.99 21.60
C GLN A 317 -0.76 -1.01 21.80
N LEU A 318 -0.13 -1.09 22.97
CA LEU A 318 1.00 -0.23 23.32
C LEU A 318 2.27 -0.71 22.59
N PRO A 319 3.08 0.21 22.03
CA PRO A 319 4.45 -0.09 21.65
C PRO A 319 5.27 -0.62 22.84
N PRO A 320 6.39 -1.31 22.60
CA PRO A 320 7.23 -1.85 23.68
C PRO A 320 7.60 -0.76 24.68
N GLU A 321 7.54 -1.09 25.96
CA GLU A 321 7.87 -0.21 27.10
C GLU A 321 6.95 1.02 27.30
N ALA A 322 6.00 1.27 26.40
CA ALA A 322 5.06 2.38 26.54
C ALA A 322 3.94 2.04 27.53
N THR A 323 3.53 3.02 28.36
CA THR A 323 2.35 2.92 29.24
C THR A 323 1.12 3.63 28.67
N ARG A 324 1.34 4.50 27.69
CA ARG A 324 0.32 5.22 26.93
C ARG A 324 0.82 5.53 25.53
N PHE A 325 -0.02 5.30 24.53
CA PHE A 325 0.24 5.67 23.15
C PHE A 325 -0.94 6.45 22.59
N LYS A 326 -0.67 7.64 22.04
CA LYS A 326 -1.71 8.52 21.52
C LYS A 326 -1.37 8.97 20.11
N VAL A 327 -2.23 8.62 19.15
CA VAL A 327 -2.18 9.13 17.78
C VAL A 327 -3.16 10.29 17.69
N LYS A 328 -2.62 11.51 17.55
CA LYS A 328 -3.43 12.74 17.42
C LYS A 328 -3.51 13.14 15.96
N GLY A 329 -4.65 13.68 15.55
CA GLY A 329 -4.79 14.29 14.22
C GLY A 329 -5.09 13.28 13.12
N ILE A 330 -5.75 12.16 13.44
CA ILE A 330 -6.19 11.19 12.43
C ILE A 330 -7.29 11.85 11.59
N LYS A 331 -6.99 12.14 10.33
CA LYS A 331 -7.90 12.73 9.36
C LYS A 331 -8.59 11.62 8.57
N TYR A 332 -9.92 11.66 8.56
CA TYR A 332 -10.75 10.72 7.78
C TYR A 332 -12.05 11.40 7.36
N LEU A 333 -12.26 11.52 6.05
CA LEU A 333 -13.43 12.16 5.43
C LEU A 333 -13.73 13.55 6.02
N GLY A 334 -12.70 14.40 6.11
CA GLY A 334 -12.77 15.74 6.69
C GLY A 334 -12.80 15.79 8.23
N SER A 335 -13.10 14.68 8.90
CA SER A 335 -13.14 14.58 10.36
C SER A 335 -11.75 14.51 10.98
N ASN A 336 -11.66 14.79 12.28
CA ASN A 336 -10.42 14.83 13.04
C ASN A 336 -10.55 14.02 14.35
N LEU A 337 -9.75 12.95 14.45
CA LEU A 337 -9.86 11.95 15.51
C LEU A 337 -8.55 11.81 16.28
N ILE A 338 -8.67 11.36 17.53
CA ILE A 338 -7.55 11.00 18.40
C ILE A 338 -7.77 9.59 18.93
N LEU A 339 -6.81 8.70 18.70
CA LEU A 339 -6.78 7.37 19.31
C LEU A 339 -5.88 7.43 20.55
N ASP A 340 -6.41 7.07 21.71
CA ASP A 340 -5.72 7.06 23.01
C ASP A 340 -5.73 5.64 23.57
N ILE A 341 -4.57 5.00 23.58
CA ILE A 341 -4.35 3.62 24.02
C ILE A 341 -3.59 3.66 25.35
N GLN A 342 -4.15 3.02 26.37
CA GLN A 342 -3.57 2.81 27.70
C GLN A 342 -3.77 1.36 28.11
N THR A 343 -3.01 0.88 29.09
CA THR A 343 -3.02 -0.53 29.53
C THR A 343 -4.41 -1.06 29.87
N SER A 344 -5.28 -0.25 30.46
CA SER A 344 -6.63 -0.65 30.87
C SER A 344 -7.75 -0.02 30.06
N ARG A 345 -7.42 0.85 29.08
CA ARG A 345 -8.43 1.68 28.41
C ARG A 345 -7.99 2.12 27.02
N MET A 346 -8.92 1.98 26.08
CA MET A 346 -8.77 2.48 24.71
C MET A 346 -9.92 3.39 24.36
N LYS A 347 -9.61 4.55 23.78
CA LYS A 347 -10.62 5.57 23.46
C LYS A 347 -10.36 6.17 22.09
N LEU A 348 -11.44 6.40 21.36
CA LEU A 348 -11.46 7.31 20.22
C LEU A 348 -12.11 8.63 20.66
N ILE A 349 -11.40 9.73 20.50
CA ILE A 349 -11.91 11.08 20.80
C ILE A 349 -12.13 11.80 19.48
N VAL A 350 -13.34 12.33 19.31
CA VAL A 350 -13.77 13.05 18.11
C VAL A 350 -13.59 14.53 18.38
N THR A 351 -12.68 15.18 17.65
CA THR A 351 -12.45 16.62 17.81
C THR A 351 -13.26 17.43 16.81
N GLU A 352 -13.36 16.95 15.57
CA GLU A 352 -14.12 17.58 14.50
C GLU A 352 -14.76 16.48 13.65
N VAL A 353 -15.93 16.76 13.07
CA VAL A 353 -16.62 15.91 12.09
C VAL A 353 -17.02 16.79 10.91
N ASP A 354 -16.86 16.30 9.69
CA ASP A 354 -17.32 16.99 8.49
C ASP A 354 -18.77 16.60 8.20
N ASP A 355 -19.65 17.60 8.05
CA ASP A 355 -21.08 17.39 7.82
C ASP A 355 -21.39 16.72 6.47
N ASN A 356 -20.48 16.82 5.49
CA ASN A 356 -20.65 16.15 4.20
C ASN A 356 -20.54 14.62 4.35
N TRP A 357 -19.75 14.16 5.32
CA TRP A 357 -19.43 12.76 5.56
C TRP A 357 -19.60 12.38 7.04
N PRO A 358 -20.85 12.32 7.54
CA PRO A 358 -21.11 11.88 8.91
C PRO A 358 -20.53 10.48 9.13
N LEU A 359 -19.90 10.28 10.30
CA LEU A 359 -19.21 9.04 10.62
C LEU A 359 -20.00 8.22 11.64
N VAL A 360 -20.08 6.91 11.40
CA VAL A 360 -20.60 5.92 12.33
C VAL A 360 -19.48 4.94 12.65
N MET A 361 -19.26 4.70 13.94
CA MET A 361 -18.28 3.76 14.44
C MET A 361 -18.96 2.53 15.04
N ASN A 362 -18.57 1.33 14.63
CA ASN A 362 -18.78 0.13 15.43
C ASN A 362 -17.67 0.03 16.49
N ASN A 363 -18.03 0.13 17.77
CA ASN A 363 -17.06 0.14 18.87
C ASN A 363 -16.81 -1.25 19.51
N GLY A 364 -17.21 -2.32 18.82
CA GLY A 364 -17.16 -3.71 19.30
C GLY A 364 -18.45 -4.18 19.98
N ARG A 365 -19.41 -3.28 20.23
CA ARG A 365 -20.70 -3.63 20.85
C ARG A 365 -21.90 -2.95 20.19
N TYR A 366 -21.75 -1.68 19.83
CA TYR A 366 -22.81 -0.86 19.25
C TYR A 366 -22.27 -0.01 18.10
N ASN A 367 -23.18 0.41 17.22
CA ASN A 367 -22.92 1.47 16.26
C ASN A 367 -23.17 2.82 16.93
N VAL A 368 -22.19 3.71 16.85
CA VAL A 368 -22.21 5.04 17.49
C VAL A 368 -21.96 6.10 16.42
N THR A 369 -22.91 7.01 16.23
CA THR A 369 -22.70 8.20 15.39
C THR A 369 -21.70 9.12 16.08
N LEU A 370 -20.60 9.43 15.40
CA LEU A 370 -19.56 10.29 15.91
C LEU A 370 -19.98 11.75 15.80
N VAL A 371 -19.82 12.51 16.87
CA VAL A 371 -20.07 13.96 16.91
C VAL A 371 -18.90 14.67 17.60
N PRO A 372 -18.63 15.95 17.30
CA PRO A 372 -17.54 16.70 17.93
C PRO A 372 -17.62 16.68 19.46
N GLY A 373 -16.48 16.54 20.12
CA GLY A 373 -16.35 16.44 21.58
C GLY A 373 -16.63 15.05 22.17
N MET A 374 -17.12 14.10 21.37
CA MET A 374 -17.41 12.74 21.84
C MET A 374 -16.14 11.95 22.19
N SER A 375 -16.22 11.13 23.23
CA SER A 375 -15.19 10.17 23.61
C SER A 375 -15.79 8.76 23.65
N VAL A 376 -15.51 7.95 22.63
CA VAL A 376 -15.98 6.57 22.50
C VAL A 376 -14.97 5.62 23.15
N THR A 377 -15.41 4.78 24.08
CA THR A 377 -14.58 3.68 24.63
C THR A 377 -14.61 2.50 23.66
N LEU A 378 -13.44 1.96 23.34
CA LEU A 378 -13.28 0.78 22.49
C LEU A 378 -13.20 -0.46 23.38
N THR A 379 -14.07 -1.45 23.14
CA THR A 379 -14.18 -2.64 24.01
C THR A 379 -13.78 -3.89 23.24
N GLY A 380 -12.86 -4.69 23.79
CA GLY A 380 -12.26 -5.82 23.07
C GLY A 380 -11.15 -5.38 22.14
N THR A 381 -10.94 -6.12 21.06
CA THR A 381 -9.75 -5.97 20.20
C THR A 381 -10.08 -5.58 18.76
N GLY A 382 -11.36 -5.33 18.47
CA GLY A 382 -11.83 -4.96 17.14
C GLY A 382 -12.26 -6.16 16.29
N PRO A 383 -12.45 -5.98 14.97
CA PRO A 383 -12.21 -4.74 14.24
C PRO A 383 -13.22 -3.66 14.62
N PHE A 384 -12.74 -2.49 15.03
CA PHE A 384 -13.56 -1.31 15.18
C PHE A 384 -13.63 -0.60 13.83
N THR A 385 -14.81 -0.44 13.27
CA THR A 385 -14.98 0.10 11.91
C THR A 385 -15.58 1.49 11.97
N ILE A 386 -14.98 2.45 11.27
CA ILE A 386 -15.49 3.81 11.10
C ILE A 386 -15.87 3.97 9.63
N ARG A 387 -17.14 4.25 9.37
CA ARG A 387 -17.71 4.35 8.02
C ARG A 387 -18.51 5.64 7.86
N SER A 388 -18.68 6.07 6.62
CA SER A 388 -19.71 7.04 6.24
C SER A 388 -20.68 6.40 5.25
N LYS A 389 -21.72 7.14 4.85
CA LYS A 389 -22.60 6.77 3.73
C LYS A 389 -21.77 6.44 2.47
N PRO A 390 -22.24 5.58 1.55
CA PRO A 390 -21.51 5.26 0.32
C PRO A 390 -21.16 6.51 -0.51
N TRP A 391 -19.97 6.53 -1.14
CA TRP A 391 -19.51 7.62 -2.00
C TRP A 391 -20.01 7.42 -3.44
N LYS A 392 -21.34 7.50 -3.63
CA LYS A 392 -22.08 7.08 -4.85
C LYS A 392 -22.38 5.57 -4.88
N GLU A 393 -23.26 5.18 -5.80
CA GLU A 393 -23.66 3.79 -6.05
C GLU A 393 -22.64 3.08 -6.96
N CYS A 394 -21.38 3.06 -6.51
CA CYS A 394 -20.29 2.40 -7.22
C CYS A 394 -19.81 1.20 -6.43
N LYS A 395 -19.68 0.08 -7.12
CA LYS A 395 -19.27 -1.17 -6.51
C LYS A 395 -17.78 -1.14 -6.14
N LEU A 396 -17.44 -1.59 -4.94
CA LEU A 396 -16.05 -1.69 -4.52
C LEU A 396 -15.28 -2.73 -5.37
N PRO A 397 -13.98 -2.48 -5.64
CA PRO A 397 -13.06 -3.45 -6.23
C PRO A 397 -13.11 -4.85 -5.59
N ALA A 398 -12.96 -5.89 -6.42
CA ALA A 398 -12.84 -7.26 -5.95
C ALA A 398 -11.48 -7.54 -5.27
N ASP A 399 -10.41 -6.90 -5.76
CA ASP A 399 -9.05 -6.95 -5.19
C ASP A 399 -8.47 -8.35 -4.99
N ILE A 400 -8.83 -9.27 -5.90
CA ILE A 400 -8.26 -10.61 -5.99
C ILE A 400 -7.76 -10.86 -7.42
N ILE A 401 -6.64 -11.57 -7.54
CA ILE A 401 -6.01 -11.93 -8.82
C ILE A 401 -5.67 -13.44 -8.81
N GLY A 402 -5.12 -13.97 -9.89
CA GLY A 402 -4.70 -15.38 -9.98
C GLY A 402 -5.80 -16.36 -10.38
N ASN A 403 -6.93 -15.89 -10.92
CA ASN A 403 -8.06 -16.74 -11.27
C ASN A 403 -8.13 -16.98 -12.78
N ASN A 404 -8.09 -18.24 -13.21
CA ASN A 404 -8.04 -18.66 -14.62
C ASN A 404 -9.41 -18.86 -15.29
N TYR A 405 -10.50 -18.44 -14.66
CA TYR A 405 -11.87 -18.52 -15.19
C TYR A 405 -12.47 -17.13 -15.38
N LEU A 406 -13.51 -17.03 -16.20
CA LEU A 406 -14.22 -15.77 -16.44
C LEU A 406 -14.59 -15.10 -15.12
N ARG A 407 -14.22 -13.83 -14.98
CA ARG A 407 -14.61 -13.02 -13.83
C ARG A 407 -16.14 -13.08 -13.68
N PRO A 408 -16.67 -13.54 -12.52
CA PRO A 408 -18.11 -13.58 -12.31
C PRO A 408 -18.76 -12.21 -12.54
N ILE A 409 -19.87 -12.19 -13.28
CA ILE A 409 -20.63 -10.97 -13.55
C ILE A 409 -21.14 -10.41 -12.22
N GLY A 410 -20.83 -9.14 -11.96
CA GLY A 410 -21.23 -8.48 -10.74
C GLY A 410 -20.38 -8.85 -9.53
N LEU A 411 -19.08 -9.19 -9.72
CA LEU A 411 -18.01 -9.17 -8.71
C LEU A 411 -17.29 -7.83 -8.58
#